data_AF-A0A2Z6UH46-F1
#
_entry.id   AF-A0A2Z6UH46-F1
#
_cell.length_a   1.000
_cell.length_b   1.000
_cell.length_c   1.000
_cell.angle_alpha   90.00
_cell.angle_beta   90.00
_cell.angle_gamma   90.00
#
_symmetry.space_group_name_H-M   'P 1'
#
loop_
_entity.id
_entity.type
_entity.pdbx_description
1 polymer ?
#
loop_
_entity_poly.entity_id
_entity_poly.type
_entity_poly.pdbx_seq_one_letter_code
_entity_poly.pdbx_strand_id
1 'polypeptide(L)'
;MTKADNLKEFLNTRTKGQKLYLLLGFFSLALFFYDVYILSESNYFSGFVALFFLSILTFFQKPVPNTIGREAYTPDPFNYFQALDTELKFIKHKLPLENVTRISINNFKDYGHVSLPYNHIDGKVPNFYFDKGFISSMHRYIKTYLPHVEIIE
;
A
#
# COMPACT_ATOMS: atom_id res chain seq x y z
N MET A 1 19.53 19.34 -2.05
CA MET A 1 18.85 18.07 -1.72
C MET A 1 17.89 17.75 -2.85
N THR A 2 18.11 16.67 -3.60
CA THR A 2 17.32 16.39 -4.80
C THR A 2 16.08 15.55 -4.46
N LYS A 3 15.04 15.63 -5.29
CA LYS A 3 13.75 14.90 -5.13
C LYS A 3 13.94 13.38 -4.98
N ALA A 4 15.02 12.84 -5.55
CA ALA A 4 15.41 11.43 -5.46
C ALA A 4 16.00 11.05 -4.10
N ASP A 5 16.66 11.99 -3.41
CA ASP A 5 17.28 11.75 -2.10
C ASP A 5 16.21 11.60 -1.01
N ASN A 6 15.18 12.46 -1.03
CA ASN A 6 14.06 12.39 -0.09
C ASN A 6 13.23 11.10 -0.27
N LEU A 7 13.09 10.61 -1.51
CA LEU A 7 12.38 9.37 -1.81
C LEU A 7 13.16 8.15 -1.31
N LYS A 8 14.49 8.14 -1.47
CA LYS A 8 15.36 7.08 -0.92
C LYS A 8 15.35 7.06 0.60
N GLU A 9 15.38 8.22 1.25
CA GLU A 9 15.34 8.34 2.70
C GLU A 9 14.00 7.84 3.29
N PHE A 10 12.89 8.16 2.63
CA PHE A 10 11.55 7.68 2.98
C PHE A 10 11.39 6.17 2.77
N LEU A 11 11.94 5.61 1.68
CA LEU A 11 11.91 4.17 1.43
C LEU A 11 12.77 3.42 2.47
N ASN A 12 13.94 3.96 2.82
CA ASN A 12 14.85 3.34 3.76
C ASN A 12 14.28 3.29 5.19
N THR A 13 13.62 4.36 5.63
CA THR A 13 12.92 4.41 6.93
C THR A 13 11.75 3.42 7.00
N ARG A 14 10.98 3.23 5.92
CA ARG A 14 9.88 2.24 5.86
C ARG A 14 10.38 0.79 5.91
N THR A 15 11.47 0.47 5.20
CA THR A 15 12.11 -0.87 5.29
C THR A 15 12.74 -1.14 6.65
N LYS A 16 13.26 -0.11 7.35
CA LYS A 16 13.77 -0.27 8.72
C LYS A 16 12.66 -0.63 9.70
N GLY A 17 11.48 -0.01 9.58
CA GLY A 17 10.30 -0.35 10.39
C GLY A 17 9.90 -1.81 10.19
N GLN A 18 9.72 -2.26 8.95
CA GLN A 18 9.37 -3.66 8.64
C GLN A 18 10.40 -4.68 9.15
N LYS A 19 11.70 -4.37 9.03
CA LYS A 19 12.78 -5.22 9.57
C LYS A 19 12.76 -5.28 11.09
N LEU A 20 12.46 -4.18 11.77
CA LEU A 20 12.33 -4.15 13.23
C LEU A 20 11.14 -5.00 13.71
N TYR A 21 10.00 -4.96 13.00
CA TYR A 21 8.84 -5.79 13.32
C TYR A 21 9.08 -7.28 13.11
N LEU A 22 9.77 -7.66 12.03
CA LEU A 22 10.18 -9.05 11.81
C LEU A 22 11.15 -9.53 12.91
N LEU A 23 12.08 -8.67 13.33
CA LEU A 23 13.00 -8.97 14.42
C LEU A 23 12.27 -9.16 15.75
N LEU A 24 11.33 -8.25 16.08
CA LEU A 24 10.51 -8.35 17.29
C LEU A 24 9.61 -9.60 17.28
N GLY A 25 8.99 -9.92 16.14
CA GLY A 25 8.20 -11.14 15.97
C GLY A 25 9.03 -12.41 16.15
N PHE A 26 10.26 -12.43 15.62
CA PHE A 26 11.19 -13.54 15.80
C PHE A 26 11.61 -13.71 17.27
N PHE A 27 11.91 -12.61 17.97
CA PHE A 27 12.23 -12.63 19.40
C PHE A 27 11.05 -13.11 20.26
N SER A 28 9.83 -12.66 19.97
CA SER A 28 8.62 -13.16 20.66
C SER A 28 8.41 -14.65 20.43
N LEU A 29 8.67 -15.15 19.23
CA LEU A 29 8.54 -16.57 18.91
C LEU A 29 9.62 -17.40 19.63
N ALA A 30 10.86 -16.91 19.67
CA ALA A 30 11.95 -17.55 20.40
C ALA A 30 11.69 -17.59 21.91
N LEU A 31 11.15 -16.51 22.50
CA LEU A 31 10.74 -16.48 23.90
C LEU A 31 9.61 -17.47 24.18
N PHE A 32 8.61 -17.58 23.29
CA PHE A 32 7.54 -18.57 23.42
C PHE A 32 8.09 -20.00 23.44
N PHE A 33 8.98 -20.35 22.50
CA PHE A 33 9.59 -21.69 22.48
C PHE A 33 10.52 -21.95 23.67
N TYR A 34 11.24 -20.93 24.14
CA TYR A 34 12.07 -21.01 25.34
C TYR A 34 11.22 -21.24 26.59
N ASP A 35 10.11 -20.52 26.74
CA ASP A 35 9.17 -20.70 27.84
C ASP A 35 8.52 -22.09 27.80
N VAL A 36 8.12 -22.58 26.62
CA VAL A 36 7.58 -23.94 26.45
C VAL A 36 8.63 -25.01 26.78
N TYR A 37 9.90 -24.79 26.43
CA TYR A 37 10.99 -25.71 26.71
C TYR A 37 11.35 -25.77 28.21
N ILE A 38 11.36 -24.63 28.91
CA ILE A 38 11.72 -24.56 30.33
C ILE A 38 10.54 -24.91 31.26
N LEU A 39 9.30 -24.58 30.89
CA LEU A 39 8.13 -24.68 31.77
C LEU A 39 7.24 -25.90 31.47
N SER A 40 7.78 -26.93 30.81
CA SER A 40 7.02 -28.08 30.29
C SER A 40 6.22 -28.89 31.33
N GLU A 41 6.39 -28.63 32.63
CA GLU A 41 5.65 -29.34 33.69
C GLU A 41 4.46 -28.58 34.28
N SER A 42 4.35 -27.25 34.13
CA SER A 42 3.15 -26.51 34.52
C SER A 42 3.20 -25.06 34.06
N ASN A 43 2.28 -24.63 33.18
CA ASN A 43 1.47 -23.42 33.37
C ASN A 43 0.72 -22.97 32.11
N TYR A 44 -0.56 -22.65 32.31
CA TYR A 44 -1.48 -22.03 31.36
C TYR A 44 -1.08 -20.59 30.93
N PHE A 45 -0.04 -20.02 31.54
CA PHE A 45 0.40 -18.63 31.32
C PHE A 45 0.99 -18.40 29.92
N SER A 46 1.68 -19.40 29.35
CA SER A 46 2.26 -19.32 28.00
C SER A 46 1.20 -19.20 26.90
N GLY A 47 0.04 -19.84 27.08
CA GLY A 47 -1.10 -19.71 26.17
C GLY A 47 -1.68 -18.29 26.13
N PHE A 48 -1.74 -17.61 27.29
CA PHE A 48 -2.20 -16.22 27.35
C PHE A 48 -1.24 -15.24 26.67
N VAL A 49 0.07 -15.43 26.84
CA VAL A 49 1.09 -14.62 26.17
C VAL A 49 1.03 -14.81 24.65
N ALA A 50 0.89 -16.05 24.18
CA ALA A 50 0.73 -16.33 22.75
C ALA A 50 -0.55 -15.70 22.16
N LEU A 51 -1.68 -15.80 22.85
CA LEU A 51 -2.94 -15.18 22.43
C LEU A 51 -2.85 -13.65 22.43
N PHE A 52 -2.16 -13.06 23.40
CA PHE A 52 -1.92 -11.61 23.44
C PHE A 52 -1.07 -11.14 22.25
N PHE A 53 0.01 -11.84 21.93
CA PHE A 53 0.84 -11.53 20.76
C PHE A 53 0.12 -11.79 19.43
N LEU A 54 -0.71 -12.84 19.35
CA LEU A 54 -1.55 -13.10 18.17
C LEU A 54 -2.56 -11.96 17.97
N SER A 55 -3.15 -11.45 19.06
CA SER A 55 -4.07 -10.32 19.05
C SER A 55 -3.39 -9.03 18.59
N ILE A 56 -2.16 -8.77 19.02
CA ILE A 56 -1.35 -7.66 18.53
C ILE A 56 -1.08 -7.82 17.03
N LEU A 57 -0.65 -9.00 16.59
CA LEU A 57 -0.36 -9.28 15.18
C LEU A 57 -1.58 -9.09 14.28
N THR A 58 -2.78 -9.52 14.71
CA THR A 58 -4.01 -9.34 13.93
C THR A 58 -4.52 -7.89 13.95
N PHE A 59 -4.35 -7.16 15.04
CA PHE A 59 -4.77 -5.75 15.14
C PHE A 59 -3.94 -4.82 14.24
N PHE A 60 -2.67 -5.15 14.01
CA PHE A 60 -1.77 -4.35 13.16
C PHE A 60 -1.77 -4.77 11.68
N GLN A 61 -2.40 -5.89 11.32
CA GLN A 61 -2.73 -6.16 9.92
C GLN A 61 -3.83 -5.19 9.50
N LYS A 62 -3.47 -4.08 8.87
CA LYS A 62 -4.44 -3.17 8.25
C LYS A 62 -5.42 -4.01 7.43
N PRO A 63 -6.73 -3.99 7.72
CA PRO A 63 -7.69 -4.74 6.94
C PRO A 63 -7.64 -4.19 5.52
N VAL A 64 -7.12 -4.97 4.59
CA VAL A 64 -7.40 -4.75 3.17
C VAL A 64 -8.91 -4.94 3.05
N PRO A 65 -9.67 -3.95 2.54
CA PRO A 65 -11.13 -4.07 2.45
C PRO A 65 -11.48 -5.40 1.77
N ASN A 66 -12.19 -6.30 2.45
CA ASN A 66 -12.49 -7.65 1.95
C ASN A 66 -13.26 -7.65 0.62
N THR A 67 -13.85 -6.52 0.24
CA THR A 67 -14.54 -6.27 -1.03
C THR A 67 -13.60 -6.00 -2.21
N ILE A 68 -12.35 -5.61 -1.94
CA ILE A 68 -11.33 -5.36 -2.95
C ILE A 68 -10.37 -6.54 -2.89
N GLY A 69 -10.34 -7.37 -3.93
CA GLY A 69 -9.36 -8.45 -4.03
C GLY A 69 -7.95 -7.91 -3.76
N ARG A 70 -7.16 -8.61 -2.92
CA ARG A 70 -5.82 -8.17 -2.51
C ARG A 70 -4.91 -7.79 -3.68
N GLU A 71 -5.18 -8.34 -4.86
CA GLU A 71 -4.43 -8.08 -6.10
C GLU A 71 -4.64 -6.69 -6.70
N ALA A 72 -5.77 -6.03 -6.40
CA ALA A 72 -6.09 -4.70 -6.91
C ALA A 72 -5.77 -3.57 -5.91
N TYR A 73 -5.45 -3.93 -4.65
CA TYR A 73 -5.10 -2.97 -3.61
C TYR A 73 -3.60 -2.66 -3.62
N THR A 74 -3.31 -1.37 -3.72
CA THR A 74 -1.96 -0.84 -3.83
C THR A 74 -1.62 -0.02 -2.58
N PRO A 75 -0.64 -0.45 -1.77
CA PRO A 75 -0.24 0.26 -0.55
C PRO A 75 0.60 1.53 -0.82
N ASP A 76 1.02 1.76 -2.07
CA ASP A 76 1.72 2.96 -2.50
C ASP A 76 1.25 3.38 -3.91
N PRO A 77 0.24 4.27 -4.01
CA PRO A 77 -0.37 4.62 -5.29
C PRO A 77 0.62 5.28 -6.27
N PHE A 78 1.66 5.95 -5.77
CA PHE A 78 2.63 6.67 -6.61
C PHE A 78 3.66 5.75 -7.28
N ASN A 79 3.75 4.48 -6.88
CA ASN A 79 4.53 3.50 -7.64
C ASN A 79 3.74 2.95 -8.84
N TYR A 80 2.42 3.00 -8.75
CA TYR A 80 1.48 2.49 -9.74
C TYR A 80 0.90 3.61 -10.61
N PHE A 81 1.15 4.88 -10.26
CA PHE A 81 0.77 6.03 -11.05
C PHE A 81 1.96 6.99 -11.11
N GLN A 82 2.70 6.97 -12.23
CA GLN A 82 3.88 7.80 -12.44
C GLN A 82 3.81 8.50 -13.78
N ALA A 83 3.78 9.83 -13.76
CA ALA A 83 4.02 10.62 -14.96
C ALA A 83 5.53 10.73 -15.18
N LEU A 84 6.01 10.14 -16.28
CA LEU A 84 7.36 10.32 -16.81
C LEU A 84 7.29 11.32 -17.97
N ASP A 85 8.42 11.83 -18.47
CA ASP A 85 8.46 12.96 -19.40
C ASP A 85 7.53 12.84 -20.63
N THR A 86 7.36 11.64 -21.19
CA THR A 86 6.51 11.39 -22.37
C THR A 86 5.44 10.33 -22.16
N GLU A 87 5.48 9.60 -21.04
CA GLU A 87 4.63 8.44 -20.78
C GLU A 87 4.09 8.42 -19.35
N LEU A 88 2.80 8.08 -19.22
CA LEU A 88 2.17 7.72 -17.97
C LEU A 88 2.35 6.23 -17.73
N LYS A 89 3.07 5.87 -16.67
CA LYS A 89 3.09 4.51 -16.15
C LYS A 89 1.91 4.33 -15.20
N PHE A 90 0.99 3.46 -15.61
CA PHE A 90 -0.20 3.08 -14.84
C PHE A 90 -0.19 1.57 -14.57
N ILE A 91 0.00 1.18 -13.31
CA ILE A 91 0.18 -0.19 -12.84
C ILE A 91 1.38 -0.84 -13.57
N LYS A 92 1.09 -1.71 -14.54
CA LYS A 92 2.07 -2.43 -15.37
C LYS A 92 2.10 -1.93 -16.81
N HIS A 93 1.28 -0.95 -17.12
CA HIS A 93 1.09 -0.42 -18.47
C HIS A 93 1.75 0.94 -18.60
N LYS A 94 2.17 1.24 -19.83
CA LYS A 94 2.76 2.51 -20.22
C LYS A 94 1.87 3.11 -21.30
N LEU A 95 1.46 4.35 -21.09
CA LEU A 95 0.55 5.06 -21.97
C LEU A 95 1.22 6.37 -22.37
N PRO A 96 1.20 6.77 -23.65
CA PRO A 96 1.60 8.11 -24.04
C PRO A 96 0.77 9.14 -23.27
N LEU A 97 1.42 10.17 -22.69
CA LEU A 97 0.72 11.20 -21.91
C LEU A 97 -0.39 11.87 -22.72
N GLU A 98 -0.15 12.10 -24.01
CA GLU A 98 -1.08 12.73 -24.96
C GLU A 98 -2.41 11.99 -25.09
N ASN A 99 -2.40 10.67 -24.88
CA ASN A 99 -3.60 9.86 -24.97
C ASN A 99 -4.43 9.92 -23.69
N VAL A 100 -3.86 10.36 -22.57
CA VAL A 100 -4.57 10.42 -21.30
C VAL A 100 -5.31 11.75 -21.23
N THR A 101 -6.61 11.74 -21.46
CA THR A 101 -7.44 12.95 -21.44
C THR A 101 -8.23 13.09 -20.14
N ARG A 102 -8.60 11.95 -19.54
CA ARG A 102 -9.47 11.87 -18.36
C ARG A 102 -8.94 10.86 -17.37
N ILE A 103 -9.11 11.14 -16.09
CA ILE A 103 -8.80 10.22 -14.99
C ILE A 103 -9.94 10.29 -13.99
N SER A 104 -10.49 9.14 -13.60
CA SER A 104 -11.47 9.07 -12.52
C SER A 104 -10.76 8.82 -11.19
N ILE A 105 -11.07 9.62 -10.17
CA ILE A 105 -10.61 9.44 -8.80
C ILE A 105 -11.83 9.46 -7.89
N ASN A 106 -12.21 8.29 -7.40
CA ASN A 106 -13.39 8.16 -6.55
C ASN A 106 -12.96 8.01 -5.09
N ASN A 107 -13.62 8.75 -4.21
CA ASN A 107 -13.39 8.74 -2.77
C ASN A 107 -14.44 7.86 -2.07
N PHE A 108 -14.05 6.64 -1.69
CA PHE A 108 -14.91 5.76 -0.92
C PHE A 108 -14.65 5.92 0.58
N LYS A 109 -15.54 5.33 1.40
CA LYS A 109 -15.48 5.46 2.87
C LYS A 109 -14.12 5.07 3.44
N ASP A 110 -13.55 3.98 2.93
CA ASP A 110 -12.34 3.34 3.50
C ASP A 110 -11.13 3.33 2.53
N TYR A 111 -11.32 3.72 1.26
CA TYR A 111 -10.27 3.65 0.24
C TYR A 111 -10.47 4.69 -0.86
N GLY A 112 -9.40 4.99 -1.59
CA GLY A 112 -9.43 5.68 -2.87
C GLY A 112 -9.40 4.71 -4.04
N HIS A 113 -10.01 5.09 -5.15
CA HIS A 113 -10.01 4.32 -6.40
C HIS A 113 -9.60 5.24 -7.54
N VAL A 114 -8.60 4.83 -8.32
CA VAL A 114 -8.21 5.54 -9.54
C VAL A 114 -8.47 4.63 -10.73
N SER A 115 -9.09 5.18 -11.77
CA SER A 115 -9.30 4.46 -13.03
C SER A 115 -9.04 5.37 -14.23
N LEU A 116 -8.55 4.78 -15.33
CA LEU A 116 -8.49 5.46 -16.63
C LEU A 116 -9.69 5.03 -17.50
N PRO A 117 -10.11 5.87 -18.46
CA PRO A 117 -11.19 5.56 -19.38
C PRO A 117 -11.01 4.21 -20.11
N TYR A 118 -12.15 3.62 -20.47
CA TYR A 118 -12.22 2.43 -21.32
C TYR A 118 -11.52 2.69 -22.66
N ASN A 119 -10.83 1.69 -23.21
CA ASN A 119 -10.00 1.72 -24.43
C ASN A 119 -8.57 2.26 -24.32
N HIS A 120 -8.08 2.66 -23.15
CA HIS A 120 -6.65 2.99 -23.03
C HIS A 120 -5.76 1.75 -23.00
N ILE A 121 -6.26 0.61 -22.51
CA ILE A 121 -5.51 -0.64 -22.38
C ILE A 121 -6.40 -1.82 -22.77
N ASP A 122 -6.17 -2.39 -23.96
CA ASP A 122 -6.74 -3.67 -24.45
C ASP A 122 -8.20 -3.96 -24.06
N GLY A 123 -9.10 -2.98 -24.25
CA GLY A 123 -10.53 -3.16 -24.00
C GLY A 123 -10.92 -3.38 -22.53
N LYS A 124 -10.05 -3.00 -21.57
CA LYS A 124 -10.34 -3.03 -20.13
C LYS A 124 -10.23 -1.63 -19.52
N VAL A 125 -10.92 -1.42 -18.41
CA VAL A 125 -10.76 -0.22 -17.57
C VAL A 125 -9.60 -0.48 -16.60
N PRO A 126 -8.40 0.05 -16.85
CA PRO A 126 -7.30 -0.12 -15.93
C PRO A 126 -7.61 0.67 -14.64
N ASN A 127 -7.53 0.00 -13.50
CA ASN A 127 -7.85 0.60 -12.22
C ASN A 127 -7.02 0.00 -11.08
N PHE A 128 -6.87 0.77 -10.01
CA PHE A 128 -6.32 0.27 -8.75
C PHE A 128 -6.96 1.01 -7.56
N TYR A 129 -6.85 0.38 -6.40
CA TYR A 129 -7.36 0.89 -5.14
C TYR A 129 -6.20 1.23 -4.21
N PHE A 130 -6.37 2.20 -3.32
CA PHE A 130 -5.31 2.64 -2.40
C PHE A 130 -5.89 3.20 -1.09
N ASP A 131 -5.04 3.42 -0.10
CA ASP A 131 -5.45 3.98 1.20
C ASP A 131 -6.03 5.40 1.00
N LYS A 132 -7.21 5.65 1.57
CA LYS A 132 -7.94 6.92 1.46
C LYS A 132 -7.08 8.14 1.83
N GLY A 133 -6.12 7.98 2.75
CA GLY A 133 -5.21 9.04 3.17
C GLY A 133 -4.42 9.68 2.03
N PHE A 134 -4.28 9.00 0.88
CA PHE A 134 -3.53 9.52 -0.27
C PHE A 134 -4.38 10.28 -1.30
N ILE A 135 -5.71 10.34 -1.17
CA ILE A 135 -6.58 10.95 -2.19
C ILE A 135 -6.16 12.39 -2.51
N SER A 136 -6.04 13.24 -1.49
CA SER A 136 -5.66 14.65 -1.68
C SER A 136 -4.28 14.81 -2.33
N SER A 137 -3.33 13.94 -1.97
CA SER A 137 -1.99 13.91 -2.57
C SER A 137 -2.05 13.44 -4.02
N MET A 138 -2.94 12.50 -4.35
CA MET A 138 -3.12 11.98 -5.69
C MET A 138 -3.74 13.04 -6.61
N HIS A 139 -4.77 13.76 -6.17
CA HIS A 139 -5.32 14.91 -6.90
C HIS A 139 -4.25 15.96 -7.18
N ARG A 140 -3.46 16.32 -6.15
CA ARG A 140 -2.38 17.30 -6.31
C ARG A 140 -1.33 16.82 -7.30
N TYR A 141 -0.93 15.55 -7.21
CA TYR A 141 0.03 14.96 -8.11
C TYR A 141 -0.45 15.01 -9.56
N ILE A 142 -1.68 14.58 -9.83
CA ILE A 142 -2.26 14.60 -11.19
C ILE A 142 -2.32 16.04 -11.72
N LYS A 143 -2.84 16.99 -10.95
CA LYS A 143 -2.87 18.40 -11.40
C LYS A 143 -1.48 18.99 -11.65
N THR A 144 -0.46 18.52 -10.94
CA THR A 144 0.92 19.03 -11.09
C THR A 144 1.60 18.49 -12.35
N TYR A 145 1.46 17.19 -12.62
CA TYR A 145 2.18 16.52 -13.72
C TYR A 145 1.34 16.31 -14.97
N LEU A 146 0.02 16.38 -14.85
CA LEU A 146 -0.97 16.20 -15.91
C LEU A 146 -1.98 17.36 -15.88
N PRO A 147 -1.53 18.62 -16.08
CA PRO A 147 -2.41 19.79 -15.95
C PRO A 147 -3.52 19.85 -17.00
N HIS A 148 -3.36 19.14 -18.12
CA HIS A 148 -4.33 19.07 -19.21
C HIS A 148 -5.42 18.01 -19.00
N VAL A 149 -5.28 17.16 -17.99
CA VAL A 149 -6.19 16.04 -17.73
C VAL A 149 -7.38 16.50 -16.89
N GLU A 150 -8.57 16.12 -17.33
CA GLU A 150 -9.81 16.30 -16.58
C GLU A 150 -9.92 15.21 -15.49
N ILE A 151 -10.07 15.62 -14.24
CA ILE A 151 -10.32 14.70 -13.11
C ILE A 151 -11.83 14.58 -12.92
N ILE A 152 -12.34 13.36 -13.00
CA ILE A 152 -13.74 13.00 -12.77
C ILE A 152 -13.85 12.38 -11.37
N GLU A 153 -14.81 12.85 -10.57
CA GLU A 153 -15.04 12.40 -9.19
C GLU A 153 -16.29 11.51 -9.07
#